data_AF-A0A3D4A8E1-F1
#
_entry.id   AF-A0A3D4A8E1-F1
#
_cell.length_a   1.000
_cell.length_b   1.000
_cell.length_c   1.000
_cell.angle_alpha   90.00
_cell.angle_beta   90.00
_cell.angle_gamma   90.00
#
_symmetry.space_group_name_H-M   'P 1'
#
loop_
_entity.id
_entity.type
_entity.pdbx_description
1 polymer ?
#
loop_
_entity_poly.entity_id
_entity_poly.type
_entity_poly.pdbx_seq_one_letter_code
_entity_poly.pdbx_strand_id
1 'polypeptide(L)'
;MLPGSQVPGYTTGATASLGGDKPIASEITFSIPLDFNGSDGVFFAPFGVQNEATLKSNWPGPAFRGSSLPAERSVRPDGFNATWKISYYGRDYPQQWTSRGGNERFNVQSVTNSRFGANFLSILDAYRYVERSIKYGVLFLVLVFTTFFLFEVTARQKIHPFQYLMVGAALCLFYLLLLSISEFIGFSWAYLIAAVASTILITWYCRFFLGGGVRTLMIGAGLAGIYTFLYITLRQQDYALLMGAIALFIVLAVVMYVTRKVDWYARDAM
;
A
#
# COMPACT_ATOMS: atom_id res chain seq x y z
N MET A 1 -12.03 -18.00 31.53
CA MET A 1 -10.66 -17.58 31.14
C MET A 1 -10.19 -16.51 32.09
N LEU A 2 -8.90 -16.47 32.38
CA LEU A 2 -8.26 -15.41 33.16
C LEU A 2 -7.48 -14.50 32.20
N PRO A 3 -7.43 -13.18 32.47
CA PRO A 3 -6.60 -12.27 31.69
C PRO A 3 -5.10 -12.51 31.93
N GLY A 4 -4.29 -12.22 30.92
CA GLY A 4 -2.85 -12.44 30.89
C GLY A 4 -2.48 -13.84 30.40
N SER A 5 -1.40 -13.95 29.62
CA SER A 5 -0.96 -15.24 29.07
C SER A 5 -0.40 -16.19 30.14
N GLN A 6 0.03 -15.66 31.29
CA GLN A 6 0.75 -16.41 32.33
C GLN A 6 2.07 -17.05 31.83
N VAL A 7 2.55 -16.66 30.64
CA VAL A 7 3.82 -17.09 30.04
C VAL A 7 4.80 -15.91 30.01
N PRO A 8 5.98 -16.03 30.64
CA PRO A 8 7.01 -14.99 30.61
C PRO A 8 7.36 -14.55 29.20
N GLY A 9 7.34 -13.24 28.98
CA GLY A 9 7.57 -12.60 27.69
C GLY A 9 6.37 -12.46 26.76
N TYR A 10 5.21 -13.05 27.12
CA TYR A 10 3.92 -12.73 26.50
C TYR A 10 3.06 -11.95 27.51
N THR A 11 3.20 -10.62 27.51
CA THR A 11 2.60 -9.76 28.56
C THR A 11 1.08 -9.61 28.43
N THR A 12 0.51 -9.90 27.26
CA THR A 12 -0.93 -9.80 26.96
C THR A 12 -1.49 -11.16 26.53
N GLY A 13 -2.78 -11.38 26.74
CA GLY A 13 -3.47 -12.61 26.32
C GLY A 13 -4.57 -13.05 27.28
N ALA A 14 -5.08 -14.26 27.06
CA ALA A 14 -6.01 -14.93 27.95
C ALA A 14 -5.55 -16.38 28.16
N THR A 15 -5.75 -16.90 29.36
CA THR A 15 -5.37 -18.27 29.72
C THR A 15 -6.56 -19.00 30.36
N ALA A 16 -6.70 -20.28 30.03
CA ALA A 16 -7.65 -21.17 30.67
C ALA A 16 -6.89 -22.35 31.27
N SER A 17 -7.12 -22.63 32.55
CA SER A 17 -6.61 -23.85 33.18
C SER A 17 -7.45 -25.04 32.70
N LEU A 18 -6.79 -26.08 32.21
CA LEU A 18 -7.44 -27.34 31.81
C LEU A 18 -7.73 -28.27 33.01
N GLY A 19 -7.29 -27.88 34.22
CA GLY A 19 -7.48 -28.63 35.45
C GLY A 19 -6.55 -29.84 35.60
N GLY A 20 -5.93 -29.97 36.78
CA GLY A 20 -5.06 -31.10 37.16
C GLY A 20 -3.70 -31.17 36.45
N ASP A 21 -2.68 -31.65 37.16
CA ASP A 21 -1.33 -31.90 36.60
C ASP A 21 -1.23 -33.28 35.90
N LYS A 22 -2.38 -33.88 35.56
CA LYS A 22 -2.44 -35.20 34.92
C LYS A 22 -2.42 -35.04 33.39
N PRO A 23 -1.75 -35.96 32.66
CA PRO A 23 -1.84 -35.97 31.21
C PRO A 23 -3.30 -36.06 30.77
N ILE A 24 -3.66 -35.29 29.74
CA ILE A 24 -4.97 -35.34 29.12
C ILE A 24 -5.15 -36.76 28.55
N ALA A 25 -6.00 -37.56 29.19
CA ALA A 25 -6.17 -38.99 28.88
C ALA A 25 -7.10 -39.24 27.68
N SER A 26 -7.92 -38.26 27.30
CA SER A 26 -8.91 -38.34 26.23
C SER A 26 -8.93 -37.05 25.42
N GLU A 27 -9.31 -37.13 24.14
CA GLU A 27 -9.45 -35.95 23.29
C GLU A 27 -10.46 -34.95 23.89
N ILE A 28 -10.08 -33.67 23.91
CA ILE A 28 -10.92 -32.58 24.43
C ILE A 28 -11.23 -31.65 23.26
N THR A 29 -12.47 -31.68 22.80
CA THR A 29 -12.97 -30.70 21.84
C THR A 29 -13.37 -29.42 22.57
N PHE A 30 -12.90 -28.27 22.09
CA PHE A 30 -13.30 -26.97 22.60
C PHE A 30 -13.63 -26.01 21.45
N SER A 31 -14.49 -25.03 21.73
CA SER A 31 -14.82 -23.95 20.80
C SER A 31 -14.81 -22.63 21.56
N ILE A 32 -14.11 -21.65 21.01
CA ILE A 32 -13.95 -20.33 21.63
C ILE A 32 -14.28 -19.28 20.56
N PRO A 33 -15.44 -18.60 20.66
CA PRO A 33 -15.69 -17.42 19.85
C PRO A 33 -14.80 -16.28 20.35
N LEU A 34 -13.95 -15.76 19.47
CA LEU A 34 -13.07 -14.63 19.75
C LEU A 34 -13.41 -13.51 18.78
N ASP A 35 -13.61 -12.31 19.32
CA ASP A 35 -13.76 -11.09 18.54
C ASP A 35 -12.48 -10.27 18.67
N PHE A 36 -11.85 -9.96 17.54
CA PHE A 36 -10.57 -9.29 17.48
C PHE A 36 -10.66 -8.06 16.57
N ASN A 37 -10.34 -6.88 17.12
CA ASN A 37 -10.10 -5.66 16.35
C ASN A 37 -8.63 -5.56 15.90
N GLY A 38 -8.10 -6.64 15.34
CA GLY A 38 -6.72 -6.75 14.88
C GLY A 38 -6.65 -6.85 13.36
N SER A 39 -5.63 -6.23 12.77
CA SER A 39 -5.56 -6.08 11.31
C SER A 39 -4.40 -6.87 10.68
N ASP A 40 -3.36 -7.25 11.46
CA ASP A 40 -2.12 -7.86 10.96
C ASP A 40 -2.27 -9.30 10.41
N GLY A 41 -2.43 -10.29 11.30
CA GLY A 41 -2.39 -11.70 10.93
C GLY A 41 -2.79 -12.63 12.08
N VAL A 42 -3.06 -13.89 11.73
CA VAL A 42 -3.28 -14.98 12.70
C VAL A 42 -2.15 -15.98 12.56
N PHE A 43 -1.50 -16.27 13.69
CA PHE A 43 -0.36 -17.16 13.79
C PHE A 43 -0.55 -18.18 14.90
N PHE A 44 -0.04 -19.39 14.65
CA PHE A 44 -0.06 -20.51 15.57
C PHE A 44 1.37 -20.87 15.95
N ALA A 45 1.59 -21.21 17.21
CA ALA A 45 2.86 -21.74 17.70
C ALA A 45 2.74 -23.27 17.87
N PRO A 46 3.61 -24.08 17.26
CA PRO A 46 3.52 -25.53 17.33
C PRO A 46 3.97 -26.04 18.70
N PHE A 47 3.04 -26.40 19.60
CA PHE A 47 3.36 -26.96 20.91
C PHE A 47 3.17 -28.47 21.01
N GLY A 48 2.32 -29.08 20.18
CA GLY A 48 2.16 -30.53 20.10
C GLY A 48 3.32 -31.24 19.42
N VAL A 49 3.37 -32.58 19.56
CA VAL A 49 4.28 -33.45 18.81
C VAL A 49 3.93 -33.42 17.30
N GLN A 50 2.63 -33.43 17.02
CA GLN A 50 2.04 -33.16 15.71
C GLN A 50 1.03 -32.03 15.87
N ASN A 51 1.07 -31.05 14.99
CA ASN A 51 0.16 -29.90 15.00
C ASN A 51 -0.51 -29.82 13.64
N GLU A 52 -1.83 -29.95 13.63
CA GLU A 52 -2.64 -29.71 12.45
C GLU A 52 -3.49 -28.46 12.69
N ALA A 53 -3.37 -27.48 11.80
CA ALA A 53 -4.13 -26.24 11.88
C ALA A 53 -4.77 -25.98 10.52
N THR A 54 -6.07 -25.68 10.53
CA THR A 54 -6.81 -25.27 9.33
C THR A 54 -7.36 -23.87 9.55
N LEU A 55 -7.06 -22.97 8.62
CA LEU A 55 -7.53 -21.59 8.63
C LEU A 55 -8.38 -21.34 7.40
N LYS A 56 -9.66 -21.02 7.65
CA LYS A 56 -10.60 -20.57 6.63
C LYS A 56 -10.93 -19.11 6.85
N SER A 57 -10.85 -18.31 5.80
CA SER A 57 -11.17 -16.89 5.85
C SER A 57 -11.82 -16.45 4.55
N ASN A 58 -12.67 -15.43 4.61
CA ASN A 58 -13.25 -14.74 3.46
C ASN A 58 -12.29 -13.70 2.84
N TRP A 59 -11.04 -13.62 3.29
CA TRP A 59 -10.05 -12.70 2.75
C TRP A 59 -9.45 -13.21 1.41
N PRO A 60 -9.46 -12.43 0.33
CA PRO A 60 -9.07 -12.93 -1.00
C PRO A 60 -7.56 -13.06 -1.22
N GLY A 61 -6.72 -12.41 -0.40
CA GLY A 61 -5.28 -12.32 -0.64
C GLY A 61 -4.44 -12.53 0.63
N PRO A 62 -4.38 -13.75 1.18
CA PRO A 62 -3.52 -14.02 2.33
C PRO A 62 -2.04 -13.96 1.97
N ALA A 63 -1.23 -13.41 2.87
CA ALA A 63 0.22 -13.58 2.83
C ALA A 63 0.63 -14.68 3.82
N PHE A 64 0.90 -15.89 3.33
CA PHE A 64 1.40 -16.98 4.17
C PHE A 64 2.81 -16.66 4.67
N ARG A 65 3.01 -16.66 5.99
CA ARG A 65 4.27 -16.28 6.64
C ARG A 65 4.57 -17.20 7.84
N GLY A 66 5.84 -17.20 8.23
CA GLY A 66 6.34 -17.93 9.38
C GLY A 66 7.37 -19.00 9.01
N SER A 67 7.58 -19.94 9.92
CA SER A 67 8.55 -21.04 9.81
C SER A 67 8.22 -22.05 8.72
N SER A 68 6.96 -22.15 8.30
CA SER A 68 6.49 -23.17 7.36
C SER A 68 5.29 -22.68 6.56
N LEU A 69 5.26 -23.08 5.29
CA LEU A 69 4.14 -22.82 4.38
C LEU A 69 3.04 -23.89 4.57
N PRO A 70 1.78 -23.56 4.25
CA PRO A 70 0.69 -24.53 4.30
C PRO A 70 0.97 -25.70 3.36
N ALA A 71 0.68 -26.91 3.83
CA ALA A 71 0.81 -28.14 3.05
C ALA A 71 -0.25 -28.18 1.93
N GLU A 72 -1.45 -27.70 2.24
CA GLU A 72 -2.54 -27.54 1.28
C GLU A 72 -3.07 -26.12 1.34
N ARG A 73 -3.27 -25.50 0.16
CA ARG A 73 -3.83 -24.14 0.06
C ARG A 73 -4.76 -24.02 -1.14
N SER A 74 -5.91 -23.39 -0.93
CA SER A 74 -6.84 -22.97 -1.97
C SER A 74 -7.16 -21.50 -1.75
N VAL A 75 -6.70 -20.64 -2.66
CA VAL A 75 -6.98 -19.20 -2.65
C VAL A 75 -7.98 -18.90 -3.77
N ARG A 76 -9.07 -18.22 -3.44
CA ARG A 76 -10.16 -17.86 -4.34
C ARG A 76 -10.55 -16.39 -4.16
N PRO A 77 -11.28 -15.78 -5.11
CA PRO A 77 -11.76 -14.41 -4.96
C PRO A 77 -12.69 -14.18 -3.76
N ASP A 78 -13.37 -15.22 -3.28
CA ASP A 78 -14.28 -15.19 -2.13
C ASP A 78 -13.60 -15.54 -0.79
N GLY A 79 -12.30 -15.88 -0.80
CA GLY A 79 -11.55 -16.21 0.41
C GLY A 79 -10.43 -17.22 0.21
N PHE A 80 -9.91 -17.75 1.31
CA PHE A 80 -8.94 -18.84 1.28
C PHE A 80 -9.22 -19.93 2.31
N ASN A 81 -8.71 -21.11 2.00
CA ASN A 81 -8.56 -22.21 2.95
C ASN A 81 -7.10 -22.69 2.90
N ALA A 82 -6.48 -22.84 4.07
CA ALA A 82 -5.11 -23.29 4.20
C ALA A 82 -4.98 -24.27 5.38
N THR A 83 -4.25 -25.35 5.15
CA THR A 83 -3.99 -26.39 6.15
C THR A 83 -2.49 -26.58 6.33
N TRP A 84 -2.03 -26.50 7.58
CA TRP A 84 -0.65 -26.75 7.98
C TRP A 84 -0.57 -28.06 8.75
N LYS A 85 0.49 -28.83 8.47
CA LYS A 85 0.85 -30.04 9.21
C LYS A 85 2.29 -29.88 9.67
N ILE A 86 2.48 -29.57 10.96
CA ILE A 86 3.78 -29.22 11.53
C ILE A 86 4.20 -30.27 12.56
N SER A 87 5.36 -30.87 12.32
CA SER A 87 6.01 -31.79 13.25
C SER A 87 6.89 -31.03 14.25
N TYR A 88 7.05 -31.58 15.45
CA TYR A 88 7.91 -31.00 16.48
C TYR A 88 9.39 -30.85 16.08
N TYR A 89 9.85 -31.55 15.05
CA TYR A 89 11.21 -31.39 14.52
C TYR A 89 11.45 -29.99 13.89
N GLY A 90 10.39 -29.25 13.55
CA GLY A 90 10.50 -27.90 12.98
C GLY A 90 10.69 -26.78 14.01
N ARG A 91 10.95 -27.09 15.27
CA ARG A 91 11.11 -26.11 16.35
C ARG A 91 12.30 -26.42 17.26
N ASP A 92 12.86 -25.36 17.82
CA ASP A 92 14.09 -25.41 18.63
C ASP A 92 13.84 -25.34 20.15
N TYR A 93 12.63 -25.71 20.61
CA TYR A 93 12.27 -25.72 22.04
C TYR A 93 11.70 -27.07 22.50
N PRO A 94 11.90 -27.43 23.79
CA PRO A 94 11.50 -28.71 24.33
C PRO A 94 9.98 -28.87 24.41
N GLN A 95 9.51 -30.13 24.39
CA GLN A 95 8.10 -30.50 24.52
C GLN A 95 7.52 -30.22 25.91
N GLN A 96 8.38 -30.25 26.94
CA GLN A 96 8.01 -30.06 28.34
C GLN A 96 9.14 -29.29 29.04
N TRP A 97 8.76 -28.47 30.01
CA TRP A 97 9.69 -27.72 30.86
C TRP A 97 9.04 -27.50 32.23
N THR A 98 9.85 -27.39 33.28
CA THR A 98 9.39 -27.32 34.67
C THR A 98 9.31 -25.89 35.20
N SER A 99 10.08 -24.96 34.65
CA SER A 99 10.14 -23.57 35.09
C SER A 99 9.16 -22.69 34.33
N ARG A 100 8.31 -21.91 35.02
CA ARG A 100 7.47 -20.89 34.35
C ARG A 100 8.32 -19.88 33.58
N GLY A 101 9.51 -19.56 34.07
CA GLY A 101 10.49 -18.68 33.41
C GLY A 101 11.12 -19.23 32.13
N GLY A 102 10.83 -20.48 31.77
CA GLY A 102 11.52 -21.20 30.71
C GLY A 102 12.85 -21.81 31.15
N ASN A 103 13.62 -22.26 30.17
CA ASN A 103 15.02 -22.68 30.28
C ASN A 103 15.81 -22.03 29.14
N GLU A 104 17.14 -22.24 29.07
CA GLU A 104 17.98 -21.64 28.00
C GLU A 104 17.46 -21.92 26.57
N ARG A 105 16.71 -23.01 26.36
CA ARG A 105 16.16 -23.42 25.06
C ARG A 105 14.72 -22.94 24.82
N PHE A 106 13.93 -22.73 25.87
CA PHE A 106 12.59 -22.17 25.80
C PHE A 106 12.64 -20.67 26.08
N ASN A 107 12.75 -19.89 25.02
CA ASN A 107 12.65 -18.44 25.07
C ASN A 107 11.58 -17.93 24.08
N VAL A 108 11.14 -16.68 24.29
CA VAL A 108 10.11 -16.01 23.48
C VAL A 108 10.49 -15.97 22.00
N GLN A 109 11.78 -15.79 21.70
CA GLN A 109 12.28 -15.66 20.34
C GLN A 109 12.16 -16.98 19.57
N SER A 110 12.53 -18.11 20.19
CA SER A 110 12.42 -19.46 19.60
C SER A 110 10.97 -19.78 19.28
N VAL A 111 10.04 -19.48 20.20
CA VAL A 111 8.61 -19.66 19.94
C VAL A 111 8.15 -18.75 18.81
N THR A 112 8.53 -17.48 18.84
CA THR A 112 8.15 -16.51 17.80
C THR A 112 8.66 -16.90 16.41
N ASN A 113 9.89 -17.40 16.31
CA ASN A 113 10.49 -17.86 15.05
C ASN A 113 9.81 -19.13 14.51
N SER A 114 9.31 -19.99 15.39
CA SER A 114 8.62 -21.23 14.99
C SER A 114 7.17 -21.04 14.53
N ARG A 115 6.59 -19.85 14.72
CA ARG A 115 5.19 -19.57 14.40
C ARG A 115 4.94 -19.72 12.91
N PHE A 116 3.74 -20.17 12.58
CA PHE A 116 3.26 -20.29 11.20
C PHE A 116 1.83 -19.75 11.12
N GLY A 117 1.45 -19.21 9.97
CA GLY A 117 0.11 -18.68 9.78
C GLY A 117 -0.04 -17.83 8.53
N ALA A 118 -1.01 -16.91 8.59
CA ALA A 118 -1.33 -16.02 7.49
C ALA A 118 -1.51 -14.58 7.99
N ASN A 119 -0.90 -13.65 7.26
CA ASN A 119 -1.20 -12.23 7.39
C ASN A 119 -2.38 -11.85 6.50
N PHE A 120 -3.25 -11.02 7.06
CA PHE A 120 -4.43 -10.44 6.41
C PHE A 120 -4.17 -9.01 5.99
N LEU A 121 -3.37 -8.23 6.74
CA LEU A 121 -2.94 -6.93 6.25
C LEU A 121 -1.87 -7.09 5.18
N SER A 122 -2.21 -6.71 3.95
CA SER A 122 -1.21 -6.07 3.11
C SER A 122 -1.08 -4.61 3.57
N ILE A 123 -0.30 -4.34 4.62
CA ILE A 123 0.23 -2.96 4.91
C ILE A 123 0.84 -2.35 3.62
N LEU A 124 1.23 -3.23 2.69
CA LEU A 124 1.99 -2.94 1.51
C LEU A 124 1.20 -2.44 0.30
N ASP A 125 -0.13 -2.38 0.24
CA ASP A 125 -0.75 -1.88 -1.01
C ASP A 125 -0.93 -0.36 -1.00
N ALA A 126 -1.91 0.18 -0.26
CA ALA A 126 -2.21 1.63 -0.30
C ALA A 126 -0.98 2.49 0.08
N TYR A 127 -0.30 2.15 1.18
CA TYR A 127 0.84 2.93 1.64
C TYR A 127 2.05 2.84 0.70
N ARG A 128 2.35 1.67 0.08
CA ARG A 128 3.43 1.61 -0.93
C ARG A 128 3.03 2.29 -2.23
N TYR A 129 1.77 2.22 -2.64
CA TYR A 129 1.32 2.95 -3.82
C TYR A 129 1.46 4.46 -3.59
N VAL A 130 1.13 4.96 -2.39
CA VAL A 130 1.35 6.36 -2.03
C VAL A 130 2.84 6.70 -1.94
N GLU A 131 3.65 5.91 -1.24
CA GLU A 131 5.11 6.12 -1.15
C GLU A 131 5.78 6.13 -2.53
N ARG A 132 5.36 5.22 -3.42
CA ARG A 132 5.78 5.22 -4.83
C ARG A 132 5.28 6.46 -5.56
N SER A 133 4.03 6.85 -5.37
CA SER A 133 3.48 8.05 -6.02
C SER A 133 4.23 9.32 -5.63
N ILE A 134 4.71 9.42 -4.39
CA ILE A 134 5.54 10.54 -3.94
C ILE A 134 6.94 10.49 -4.56
N LYS A 135 7.56 9.30 -4.64
CA LYS A 135 8.84 9.10 -5.35
C LYS A 135 8.75 9.52 -6.83
N TYR A 136 7.63 9.24 -7.48
CA TYR A 136 7.33 9.68 -8.84
C TYR A 136 6.66 11.08 -8.90
N GLY A 137 6.47 11.74 -7.76
CA GLY A 137 5.77 13.02 -7.69
C GLY A 137 6.53 14.15 -8.37
N VAL A 138 7.86 14.07 -8.38
CA VAL A 138 8.72 15.01 -9.12
C VAL A 138 8.47 14.90 -10.63
N LEU A 139 8.39 13.69 -11.17
CA LEU A 139 8.07 13.46 -12.58
C LEU A 139 6.72 14.09 -12.94
N PHE A 140 5.71 13.85 -12.09
CA PHE A 140 4.38 14.40 -12.28
C PHE A 140 4.38 15.93 -12.29
N LEU A 141 5.04 16.54 -11.31
CA LEU A 141 5.17 17.98 -11.19
C LEU A 141 5.90 18.60 -12.40
N VAL A 142 6.98 17.97 -12.89
CA VAL A 142 7.69 18.40 -14.10
C VAL A 142 6.78 18.32 -15.33
N LEU A 143 6.00 17.26 -15.51
CA LEU A 143 5.09 17.12 -16.66
C LEU A 143 3.98 18.17 -16.64
N VAL A 144 3.37 18.42 -15.48
CA VAL A 144 2.32 19.45 -15.36
C VAL A 144 2.90 20.82 -15.64
N PHE A 145 4.01 21.21 -14.99
CA PHE A 145 4.63 22.52 -15.25
C PHE A 145 5.13 22.67 -16.68
N THR A 146 5.65 21.61 -17.30
CA THR A 146 6.02 21.63 -18.73
C THR A 146 4.80 21.88 -19.61
N THR A 147 3.65 21.29 -19.28
CA THR A 147 2.40 21.52 -20.02
C THR A 147 1.96 22.99 -19.92
N PHE A 148 2.00 23.57 -18.72
CA PHE A 148 1.71 24.99 -18.52
C PHE A 148 2.72 25.90 -19.23
N PHE A 149 4.01 25.56 -19.21
CA PHE A 149 5.06 26.29 -19.91
C PHE A 149 4.89 26.25 -21.44
N LEU A 150 4.64 25.07 -22.01
CA LEU A 150 4.35 24.92 -23.44
C LEU A 150 3.11 25.72 -23.85
N PHE A 151 2.10 25.74 -22.98
CA PHE A 151 0.92 26.55 -23.18
C PHE A 151 1.25 28.05 -23.16
N GLU A 152 2.02 28.54 -22.19
CA GLU A 152 2.47 29.95 -22.11
C GLU A 152 3.26 30.38 -23.35
N VAL A 153 4.18 29.53 -23.82
CA VAL A 153 4.97 29.77 -25.03
C VAL A 153 4.08 29.84 -26.27
N THR A 154 3.13 28.91 -26.42
CA THR A 154 2.25 28.82 -27.60
C THR A 154 1.16 29.90 -27.60
N ALA A 155 0.57 30.18 -26.43
CA ALA A 155 -0.53 31.13 -26.27
C ALA A 155 -0.04 32.59 -26.13
N ARG A 156 1.29 32.82 -26.04
CA ARG A 156 1.93 34.13 -25.82
C ARG A 156 1.35 34.93 -24.64
N GLN A 157 0.82 34.24 -23.62
CA GLN A 157 0.30 34.88 -22.42
C GLN A 157 1.29 34.67 -21.27
N LYS A 158 1.69 35.78 -20.63
CA LYS A 158 2.56 35.74 -19.45
C LYS A 158 1.76 35.22 -18.26
N ILE A 159 2.12 34.05 -17.73
CA ILE A 159 1.50 33.48 -16.54
C ILE A 159 2.26 34.01 -15.31
N HIS A 160 1.54 34.55 -14.33
CA HIS A 160 2.20 35.10 -13.15
C HIS A 160 2.79 33.98 -12.28
N PRO A 161 4.00 34.11 -11.68
CA PRO A 161 4.60 33.07 -10.85
C PRO A 161 3.70 32.54 -9.73
N PHE A 162 2.84 33.39 -9.17
CA PHE A 162 1.83 32.99 -8.18
C PHE A 162 0.84 31.94 -8.69
N GLN A 163 0.50 31.94 -9.99
CA GLN A 163 -0.39 30.95 -10.59
C GLN A 163 0.27 29.57 -10.67
N TYR A 164 1.58 29.52 -10.97
CA TYR A 164 2.37 28.29 -10.88
C TYR A 164 2.40 27.74 -9.46
N LEU A 165 2.54 28.60 -8.45
CA LEU A 165 2.51 28.20 -7.04
C LEU A 165 1.15 27.60 -6.65
N MET A 166 0.05 28.21 -7.09
CA MET A 166 -1.31 27.69 -6.82
C MET A 166 -1.58 26.35 -7.50
N VAL A 167 -1.14 26.17 -8.75
CA VAL A 167 -1.21 24.87 -9.43
C VAL A 167 -0.35 23.84 -8.68
N GLY A 168 0.86 24.20 -8.27
CA GLY A 168 1.73 23.33 -7.47
C GLY A 168 1.07 22.91 -6.15
N ALA A 169 0.42 23.83 -5.45
CA ALA A 169 -0.33 23.53 -4.22
C ALA A 169 -1.50 22.56 -4.49
N ALA A 170 -2.21 22.71 -5.60
CA ALA A 170 -3.26 21.76 -6.01
C ALA A 170 -2.71 20.36 -6.30
N LEU A 171 -1.50 20.25 -6.87
CA LEU A 171 -0.81 18.96 -7.05
C LEU A 171 -0.40 18.33 -5.72
N CYS A 172 0.00 19.13 -4.72
CA CYS A 172 0.26 18.62 -3.37
C CYS A 172 -1.03 18.10 -2.71
N LEU A 173 -2.14 18.82 -2.84
CA LEU A 173 -3.44 18.40 -2.32
C LEU A 173 -3.94 17.10 -2.95
N PHE A 174 -3.62 16.85 -4.22
CA PHE A 174 -3.90 15.56 -4.86
C PHE A 174 -3.31 14.39 -4.07
N TYR A 175 -2.03 14.46 -3.66
CA TYR A 175 -1.39 13.36 -2.91
C TYR A 175 -1.98 13.19 -1.51
N LEU A 176 -2.33 14.30 -0.84
CA LEU A 176 -2.98 14.25 0.47
C LEU A 176 -4.38 13.65 0.39
N LEU A 177 -5.17 14.03 -0.62
CA LEU A 177 -6.49 13.45 -0.89
C LEU A 177 -6.38 11.96 -1.24
N LEU A 178 -5.42 11.59 -2.10
CA LEU A 178 -5.19 10.20 -2.48
C LEU A 178 -4.89 9.34 -1.24
N LEU A 179 -3.97 9.80 -0.38
CA LEU A 179 -3.62 9.09 0.85
C LEU A 179 -4.83 8.96 1.77
N SER A 180 -5.45 10.08 2.15
CA SER A 180 -6.57 10.10 3.09
C SER A 180 -7.75 9.26 2.61
N ILE A 181 -8.10 9.33 1.32
CA ILE A 181 -9.23 8.57 0.78
C ILE A 181 -8.85 7.07 0.65
N SER A 182 -7.60 6.74 0.34
CA SER A 182 -7.14 5.35 0.22
C SER A 182 -7.16 4.56 1.53
N GLU A 183 -7.27 5.23 2.67
CA GLU A 183 -7.45 4.60 3.98
C GLU A 183 -8.87 4.02 4.15
N PHE A 184 -9.87 4.62 3.51
CA PHE A 184 -11.27 4.22 3.64
C PHE A 184 -11.78 3.38 2.47
N ILE A 185 -11.23 3.57 1.26
CA ILE A 185 -11.65 2.88 0.04
C ILE A 185 -10.46 2.37 -0.76
N GLY A 186 -10.70 1.38 -1.64
CA GLY A 186 -9.66 0.81 -2.49
C GLY A 186 -8.93 1.84 -3.37
N PHE A 187 -7.64 1.62 -3.60
CA PHE A 187 -6.72 2.55 -4.27
C PHE A 187 -7.25 3.08 -5.62
N SER A 188 -7.83 2.24 -6.47
CA SER A 188 -8.35 2.68 -7.78
C SER A 188 -9.47 3.71 -7.66
N TRP A 189 -10.37 3.54 -6.70
CA TRP A 189 -11.46 4.48 -6.45
C TRP A 189 -10.96 5.75 -5.77
N ALA A 190 -10.05 5.62 -4.80
CA ALA A 190 -9.39 6.76 -4.18
C ALA A 190 -8.66 7.63 -5.21
N TYR A 191 -7.93 6.98 -6.12
CA TYR A 191 -7.23 7.63 -7.22
C TYR A 191 -8.15 8.40 -8.15
N LEU A 192 -9.23 7.77 -8.61
CA LEU A 192 -10.19 8.43 -9.50
C LEU A 192 -10.82 9.66 -8.84
N ILE A 193 -11.24 9.54 -7.58
CA ILE A 193 -11.86 10.66 -6.86
C ILE A 193 -10.85 11.81 -6.69
N ALA A 194 -9.63 11.51 -6.23
CA ALA A 194 -8.59 12.52 -6.06
C ALA A 194 -8.20 13.19 -7.40
N ALA A 195 -8.00 12.39 -8.46
CA ALA A 195 -7.62 12.90 -9.78
C ALA A 195 -8.73 13.77 -10.39
N VAL A 196 -10.00 13.36 -10.29
CA VAL A 196 -11.15 14.14 -10.78
C VAL A 196 -11.29 15.44 -9.98
N ALA A 197 -11.22 15.38 -8.66
CA ALA A 197 -11.31 16.57 -7.80
C ALA A 197 -10.20 17.59 -8.13
N SER A 198 -8.95 17.13 -8.24
CA SER A 198 -7.81 17.99 -8.58
C SER A 198 -7.89 18.52 -10.02
N THR A 199 -8.33 17.70 -10.98
CA THR A 199 -8.52 18.15 -12.36
C THR A 199 -9.59 19.24 -12.45
N ILE A 200 -10.72 19.06 -11.74
CA ILE A 200 -11.79 20.07 -11.68
C ILE A 200 -11.27 21.35 -11.06
N LEU A 201 -10.57 21.27 -9.92
CA LEU A 201 -10.00 22.44 -9.23
C LEU A 201 -9.06 23.24 -10.13
N ILE A 202 -8.10 22.57 -10.79
CA ILE A 202 -7.13 23.22 -11.67
C ILE A 202 -7.82 23.78 -12.91
N THR A 203 -8.71 23.01 -13.55
CA THR A 203 -9.43 23.44 -14.76
C THR A 203 -10.35 24.63 -14.48
N TRP A 204 -11.04 24.63 -13.34
CA TRP A 204 -11.87 25.74 -12.88
C TRP A 204 -11.03 26.99 -12.63
N TYR A 205 -9.89 26.86 -11.94
CA TYR A 205 -8.95 27.97 -11.75
C TYR A 205 -8.43 28.53 -13.07
N CYS A 206 -8.03 27.65 -14.00
CA CYS A 206 -7.56 28.00 -15.34
C CYS A 206 -8.61 28.74 -16.18
N ARG A 207 -9.90 28.45 -15.99
CA ARG A 207 -10.98 29.14 -16.71
C ARG A 207 -10.98 30.66 -16.46
N PHE A 208 -10.67 31.09 -15.24
CA PHE A 208 -10.78 32.49 -14.85
C PHE A 208 -9.72 33.39 -15.49
N PHE A 209 -8.48 32.90 -15.64
CA PHE A 209 -7.40 33.74 -16.19
C PHE A 209 -7.15 33.53 -17.69
N LEU A 210 -7.55 32.40 -18.27
CA LEU A 210 -7.30 32.12 -19.70
C LEU A 210 -8.37 32.66 -20.65
N GLY A 211 -9.52 33.10 -20.12
CA GLY A 211 -10.55 33.85 -20.86
C GLY A 211 -11.22 33.13 -22.03
N GLY A 212 -10.88 31.87 -22.34
CA GLY A 212 -11.40 31.13 -23.49
C GLY A 212 -11.62 29.64 -23.21
N GLY A 213 -12.84 29.16 -23.42
CA GLY A 213 -13.26 27.78 -23.09
C GLY A 213 -12.47 26.69 -23.80
N VAL A 214 -12.06 26.91 -25.06
CA VAL A 214 -11.26 25.94 -25.83
C VAL A 214 -9.87 25.72 -25.20
N ARG A 215 -9.24 26.79 -24.72
CA ARG A 215 -7.92 26.74 -24.07
C ARG A 215 -7.98 26.03 -22.73
N THR A 216 -9.02 26.32 -21.94
CA THR A 216 -9.27 25.64 -20.67
C THR A 216 -9.51 24.14 -20.87
N LEU A 217 -10.24 23.75 -21.93
CA LEU A 217 -10.50 22.35 -22.25
C LEU A 217 -9.23 21.62 -22.68
N MET A 218 -8.32 22.26 -23.44
CA MET A 218 -7.01 21.68 -23.77
C MET A 218 -6.17 21.39 -22.52
N ILE A 219 -6.15 22.30 -21.54
CA ILE A 219 -5.42 22.06 -20.27
C ILE A 219 -6.06 20.93 -19.47
N GLY A 220 -7.40 20.91 -19.36
CA GLY A 220 -8.11 19.82 -18.69
C GLY A 220 -7.84 18.46 -19.34
N ALA A 221 -7.83 18.39 -20.67
CA ALA A 221 -7.48 17.18 -21.42
C ALA A 221 -6.02 16.76 -21.19
N GLY A 222 -5.09 17.72 -21.18
CA GLY A 222 -3.68 17.48 -20.85
C GLY A 222 -3.51 16.91 -19.44
N LEU A 223 -4.13 17.53 -18.44
CA LEU A 223 -4.13 17.05 -17.05
C LEU A 223 -4.72 15.65 -16.92
N ALA A 224 -5.87 15.39 -17.57
CA ALA A 224 -6.47 14.06 -17.60
C ALA A 224 -5.52 13.01 -18.22
N GLY A 225 -4.80 13.37 -19.28
CA GLY A 225 -3.76 12.53 -19.88
C GLY A 225 -2.61 12.23 -18.92
N ILE A 226 -2.11 13.25 -18.21
CA ILE A 226 -1.02 13.08 -17.23
C ILE A 226 -1.49 12.22 -16.05
N TYR A 227 -2.70 12.45 -15.51
CA TYR A 227 -3.26 11.61 -14.46
C TYR A 227 -3.52 10.18 -14.95
N THR A 228 -3.93 9.98 -16.20
CA THR A 228 -4.08 8.62 -16.76
C THR A 228 -2.74 7.91 -16.87
N PHE A 229 -1.72 8.60 -17.37
CA PHE A 229 -0.36 8.08 -17.45
C PHE A 229 0.20 7.72 -16.07
N LEU A 230 -0.04 8.59 -15.07
CA LEU A 230 0.40 8.34 -13.70
C LEU A 230 -0.29 7.12 -13.10
N TYR A 231 -1.59 6.92 -13.37
CA TYR A 231 -2.32 5.72 -12.94
C TYR A 231 -1.70 4.43 -13.50
N ILE A 232 -1.40 4.41 -14.81
CA ILE A 232 -0.77 3.26 -15.48
C ILE A 232 0.60 2.98 -14.86
N THR A 233 1.39 4.03 -14.64
CA THR A 233 2.74 3.93 -14.06
C THR A 233 2.70 3.38 -12.63
N LEU A 234 1.73 3.79 -11.81
CA LEU A 234 1.58 3.27 -10.44
C LEU A 234 1.18 1.80 -10.40
N ARG A 235 0.42 1.33 -11.41
CA ARG A 235 -0.04 -0.06 -11.48
C ARG A 235 1.04 -1.03 -11.96
N GLN A 236 1.97 -0.58 -12.79
CA GLN A 236 3.07 -1.38 -13.33
C GLN A 236 4.26 -1.41 -12.36
N GLN A 237 4.27 -2.37 -11.41
CA GLN A 237 5.32 -2.44 -10.38
C GLN A 237 6.74 -2.61 -10.96
N ASP A 238 6.87 -3.34 -12.07
CA ASP A 238 8.17 -3.74 -12.63
C ASP A 238 8.68 -2.81 -13.74
N TYR A 239 7.79 -2.01 -14.35
CA TYR A 239 8.12 -1.17 -15.52
C TYR A 239 8.01 0.34 -15.27
N ALA A 240 7.76 0.76 -14.03
CA ALA A 240 7.52 2.18 -13.71
C ALA A 240 8.68 3.10 -14.13
N LEU A 241 9.94 2.71 -13.90
CA LEU A 241 11.10 3.52 -14.24
C LEU A 241 11.29 3.66 -15.76
N LEU A 242 11.07 2.56 -16.50
CA LEU A 242 11.12 2.56 -17.96
C LEU A 242 10.03 3.47 -18.56
N MET A 243 8.79 3.31 -18.10
CA MET A 243 7.65 4.12 -18.56
C MET A 243 7.85 5.61 -18.24
N GLY A 244 8.34 5.93 -17.04
CA GLY A 244 8.67 7.31 -16.64
C GLY A 244 9.76 7.94 -17.51
N ALA A 245 10.83 7.20 -17.79
CA ALA A 245 11.93 7.67 -18.64
C ALA A 245 11.48 7.92 -20.09
N ILE A 246 10.70 7.00 -20.68
CA ILE A 246 10.14 7.16 -22.03
C ILE A 246 9.23 8.39 -22.08
N ALA A 247 8.37 8.59 -21.07
CA ALA A 247 7.48 9.75 -21.03
C ALA A 247 8.24 11.07 -20.93
N LEU A 248 9.24 11.17 -20.05
CA LEU A 248 10.11 12.34 -19.96
C LEU A 248 10.83 12.61 -21.28
N PHE A 249 11.33 11.56 -21.93
CA PHE A 249 12.02 11.69 -23.21
C PHE A 249 11.10 12.24 -24.30
N ILE A 250 9.88 11.71 -24.43
CA ILE A 250 8.89 12.20 -25.38
C ILE A 250 8.52 13.66 -25.09
N VAL A 251 8.26 13.99 -23.82
CA VAL A 251 7.91 15.37 -23.44
C VAL A 251 9.05 16.33 -23.74
N LEU A 252 10.29 15.96 -23.41
CA LEU A 252 11.46 16.78 -23.72
C LEU A 252 11.61 16.97 -25.23
N ALA A 253 11.42 15.92 -26.04
CA ALA A 253 11.46 16.01 -27.49
C ALA A 253 10.37 16.95 -28.05
N VAL A 254 9.15 16.89 -27.51
CA VAL A 254 8.06 17.81 -27.84
C VAL A 254 8.42 19.25 -27.47
N VAL A 255 9.00 19.46 -26.28
CA VAL A 255 9.45 20.79 -25.85
C VAL A 255 10.49 21.34 -26.81
N MET A 256 11.54 20.58 -27.12
CA MET A 256 12.57 20.99 -28.08
C MET A 256 11.99 21.30 -29.47
N TYR A 257 11.00 20.51 -29.92
CA TYR A 257 10.35 20.74 -31.21
C TYR A 257 9.49 22.01 -31.25
N VAL A 258 8.73 22.29 -30.18
CA VAL A 258 7.86 23.47 -30.10
C VAL A 258 8.69 24.74 -29.88
N THR A 259 9.73 24.68 -29.05
CA THR A 259 10.59 25.85 -28.77
C THR A 259 11.51 26.23 -29.92
N ARG A 260 11.70 25.36 -30.94
CA ARG A 260 12.56 25.63 -32.11
C ARG A 260 12.20 26.90 -32.90
N LYS A 261 10.94 27.34 -32.84
CA LYS A 261 10.44 28.53 -33.57
C LYS A 261 10.21 29.73 -32.64
N VAL A 262 10.67 29.66 -31.40
CA VAL A 262 10.49 30.72 -30.41
C VAL A 262 11.72 31.61 -30.44
N ASP A 263 11.57 32.84 -30.90
CA ASP A 263 12.62 33.87 -30.80
C ASP A 263 12.74 34.33 -29.35
N TRP A 264 13.67 33.73 -28.62
CA TRP A 264 13.97 34.09 -27.23
C TRP A 264 14.58 35.49 -27.14
N TYR A 265 15.45 35.85 -28.10
CA TYR A 265 16.16 37.14 -28.11
C TYR A 265 15.29 38.35 -28.49
N ALA A 266 14.14 38.16 -29.14
CA ALA A 266 13.24 39.27 -29.46
C ALA A 266 12.41 39.74 -28.25
N ARG A 267 12.36 38.96 -27.17
CA ARG A 267 11.59 39.28 -25.95
C ARG A 267 12.34 40.13 -24.93
N ASP A 268 13.67 40.19 -25.01
CA ASP A 268 14.51 40.97 -24.08
C ASP A 268 14.81 42.39 -24.60
N ALA A 269 14.33 42.74 -25.80
CA ALA A 269 14.56 44.04 -26.45
C ALA A 269 13.35 45.01 -26.40
N MET A 270 12.35 44.76 -25.54
CA MET A 270 11.18 45.62 -25.30
C MET A 270 10.94 45.76 -23.80
#